data_AF-A0A958SF73-F1
#
_entry.id   AF-A0A958SF73-F1
#
_cell.length_a   1.000
_cell.length_b   1.000
_cell.length_c   1.000
_cell.angle_alpha   90.00
_cell.angle_beta   90.00
_cell.angle_gamma   90.00
#
_symmetry.space_group_name_H-M   'P 1'
#
loop_
_entity.id
_entity.type
_entity.pdbx_description
1 polymer ?
#
loop_
_entity_poly.entity_id
_entity_poly.type
_entity_poly.pdbx_seq_one_letter_code
_entity_poly.pdbx_strand_id
1 'polypeptide(L)'
;RDGMPWQTLEVNTVERFMLRLFRVYPSVISLLWYLGFKFKINFLTKKAFRNHSFIYCIQVKNNKEGGVDRTSLLDSGRLSYRLWLILQAEDYGVQPYSIASLTAFDVVSGHAPPGTSQQAKMKLTQGMSLLKKTFQTQEGFSPLWMFRSGKFLYGSQAPQTLRVDVHSRLKVYTRYN
;
A
#
# COMPACT_ATOMS: atom_id res chain seq x y z
N ARG A 1 19.91 -7.93 1.72
CA ARG A 1 19.21 -7.77 3.01
C ARG A 1 18.54 -6.41 2.98
N ASP A 2 17.23 -6.34 3.18
CA ASP A 2 16.43 -5.14 2.91
C ASP A 2 16.55 -4.07 4.02
N GLY A 3 17.47 -4.29 4.97
CA GLY A 3 17.78 -3.35 6.03
C GLY A 3 16.81 -3.28 7.20
N MET A 4 15.65 -3.94 7.12
CA MET A 4 14.69 -4.03 8.23
C MET A 4 14.76 -5.39 8.92
N PRO A 5 15.32 -5.48 10.15
CA PRO A 5 15.13 -6.62 11.02
C PRO A 5 13.63 -6.88 11.24
N TRP A 6 13.18 -8.12 11.35
CA TRP A 6 11.76 -8.41 11.64
C TRP A 6 11.31 -7.78 12.97
N GLN A 7 12.24 -7.57 13.89
CA GLN A 7 12.01 -6.88 15.16
C GLN A 7 11.57 -5.42 14.95
N THR A 8 11.98 -4.76 13.86
CA THR A 8 11.55 -3.39 13.54
C THR A 8 10.16 -3.32 12.91
N LEU A 9 9.56 -4.47 12.59
CA LEU A 9 8.16 -4.57 12.15
C LEU A 9 7.19 -4.71 13.32
N GLU A 10 7.68 -4.58 14.56
CA GLU A 10 6.91 -4.79 15.81
C GLU A 10 6.26 -6.18 15.90
N VAL A 11 6.74 -7.15 15.11
CA VAL A 11 6.26 -8.53 15.13
C VAL A 11 6.91 -9.26 16.28
N ASN A 12 6.12 -9.72 17.25
CA ASN A 12 6.66 -10.51 18.36
C ASN A 12 6.96 -11.97 17.95
N THR A 13 7.70 -12.72 18.77
CA THR A 13 8.12 -14.10 18.46
C THR A 13 6.93 -15.04 18.23
N VAL A 14 5.82 -14.83 18.93
CA VAL A 14 4.59 -15.61 18.77
C VAL A 14 3.92 -15.32 17.43
N GLU A 15 3.81 -14.06 17.05
CA GLU A 15 3.29 -13.64 15.75
C GLU A 15 4.13 -14.18 14.61
N ARG A 16 5.46 -14.25 14.77
CA ARG A 16 6.33 -14.90 13.79
C ARG A 16 6.00 -16.39 13.62
N PHE A 17 5.77 -17.10 14.71
CA PHE A 17 5.36 -18.51 14.65
C PHE A 17 3.99 -18.65 13.98
N MET A 18 3.03 -17.80 14.35
CA MET A 18 1.69 -17.78 13.75
C MET A 18 1.74 -17.47 12.25
N LEU A 19 2.57 -16.52 11.80
CA LEU A 19 2.76 -16.22 10.38
C LEU A 19 3.31 -17.43 9.60
N ARG A 20 4.23 -18.19 10.19
CA ARG A 20 4.68 -19.46 9.61
C ARG A 20 3.55 -20.48 9.56
N LEU A 21 2.79 -20.61 10.65
CA LEU A 21 1.67 -21.53 10.73
C LEU A 21 0.61 -21.22 9.67
N PHE A 22 0.27 -19.95 9.46
CA PHE A 22 -0.69 -19.50 8.44
C PHE A 22 -0.21 -19.77 7.02
N ARG A 23 1.10 -19.73 6.79
CA ARG A 23 1.68 -20.07 5.49
C ARG A 23 1.56 -21.56 5.19
N VAL A 24 1.73 -22.42 6.19
CA VAL A 24 1.66 -23.88 6.01
C VAL A 24 0.20 -24.38 6.04
N TYR A 25 -0.63 -23.79 6.90
CA TYR A 25 -2.03 -24.17 7.09
C TYR A 25 -2.96 -22.96 6.93
N PRO A 26 -3.28 -22.55 5.69
CA PRO A 26 -4.14 -21.39 5.44
C PRO A 26 -5.55 -21.54 6.04
N SER A 27 -6.05 -22.77 6.20
CA SER A 27 -7.34 -23.08 6.82
C SER A 27 -7.41 -22.67 8.30
N VAL A 28 -6.27 -22.54 8.99
CA VAL A 28 -6.26 -22.05 10.38
C VAL A 28 -6.74 -20.60 10.45
N ILE A 29 -6.52 -19.80 9.39
CA ILE A 29 -7.00 -18.42 9.33
C ILE A 29 -8.52 -18.36 9.39
N SER A 30 -9.23 -19.26 8.69
CA SER A 30 -10.68 -19.25 8.68
C SER A 30 -11.25 -19.63 10.05
N LEU A 31 -10.63 -20.57 10.77
CA LEU A 31 -11.00 -20.91 12.13
C LEU A 31 -10.79 -19.73 13.09
N LEU A 32 -9.59 -19.13 13.05
CA LEU A 32 -9.26 -18.00 13.93
C LEU A 32 -10.09 -16.75 13.63
N TRP A 33 -10.54 -16.58 12.39
CA TRP A 33 -11.43 -15.47 11.98
C TRP A 33 -12.68 -15.40 12.86
N TYR A 34 -13.30 -16.55 13.12
CA TYR A 34 -14.48 -16.67 13.99
C TYR A 34 -14.14 -16.62 15.48
N LEU A 35 -12.94 -17.05 15.87
CA LEU A 35 -12.46 -17.04 17.26
C LEU A 35 -11.94 -15.66 17.74
N GLY A 36 -12.19 -14.59 16.99
CA GLY A 36 -11.91 -13.22 17.43
C GLY A 36 -10.88 -12.45 16.61
N PHE A 37 -10.24 -13.07 15.60
CA PHE A 37 -9.37 -12.31 14.68
C PHE A 37 -10.11 -11.17 14.01
N LYS A 38 -11.38 -11.35 13.62
CA LYS A 38 -12.19 -10.28 13.04
C LYS A 38 -12.29 -9.07 13.96
N PHE A 39 -12.54 -9.29 15.26
CA PHE A 39 -12.64 -8.22 16.25
C PHE A 39 -11.28 -7.54 16.47
N LYS A 40 -10.21 -8.33 16.61
CA LYS A 40 -8.84 -7.79 16.78
C LYS A 40 -8.43 -6.96 15.57
N ILE A 41 -8.64 -7.44 14.35
CA ILE A 41 -8.33 -6.70 13.12
C ILE A 41 -9.15 -5.40 13.09
N ASN A 42 -10.46 -5.46 13.33
CA ASN A 42 -11.29 -4.25 13.34
C ASN A 42 -10.82 -3.23 14.39
N PHE A 43 -10.49 -3.69 15.60
CA PHE A 43 -9.95 -2.84 16.66
C PHE A 43 -8.61 -2.21 16.26
N LEU A 44 -7.68 -3.00 15.72
CA LEU A 44 -6.38 -2.51 15.24
C LEU A 44 -6.53 -1.53 14.08
N THR A 45 -7.42 -1.81 13.13
CA THR A 45 -7.74 -0.90 12.03
C THR A 45 -8.31 0.41 12.55
N LYS A 46 -9.31 0.37 13.46
CA LYS A 46 -9.86 1.58 14.09
C LYS A 46 -8.80 2.36 14.86
N LYS A 47 -7.95 1.68 15.64
CA LYS A 47 -6.84 2.31 16.38
C LYS A 47 -5.84 2.95 15.42
N ALA A 48 -5.47 2.27 14.34
CA ALA A 48 -4.59 2.77 13.29
C ALA A 48 -5.17 4.00 12.58
N PHE A 49 -6.50 4.09 12.49
CA PHE A 49 -7.24 5.25 11.99
C PHE A 49 -7.70 6.22 13.10
N ARG A 50 -7.27 6.09 14.36
CA ARG A 50 -7.62 7.10 15.38
C ARG A 50 -6.66 8.29 15.37
N ASN A 51 -5.40 8.04 15.02
CA ASN A 51 -4.31 9.01 15.14
C ASN A 51 -3.86 9.57 13.78
N HIS A 52 -4.65 9.36 12.72
CA HIS A 52 -4.39 9.95 11.41
C HIS A 52 -5.18 11.24 11.27
N SER A 53 -4.62 12.22 10.58
CA SER A 53 -5.30 13.47 10.27
C SER A 53 -6.17 13.32 9.04
N PHE A 54 -5.68 12.60 8.01
CA PHE A 54 -6.45 12.34 6.79
C PHE A 54 -5.89 11.15 6.01
N ILE A 55 -6.71 10.64 5.09
CA ILE A 55 -6.35 9.62 4.11
C ILE A 55 -6.59 10.24 2.74
N TYR A 56 -5.63 10.10 1.84
CA TYR A 56 -5.81 10.48 0.45
C TYR A 56 -5.54 9.31 -0.48
N CYS A 57 -6.23 9.31 -1.61
CA CYS A 57 -6.07 8.31 -2.65
C CYS A 57 -5.68 9.01 -3.95
N ILE A 58 -4.51 8.61 -4.48
CA ILE A 58 -4.07 9.01 -5.80
C ILE A 58 -4.80 8.15 -6.82
N GLN A 59 -5.46 8.81 -7.76
CA GLN A 59 -6.22 8.20 -8.83
C GLN A 59 -5.46 8.34 -10.15
N VAL A 60 -5.60 7.36 -11.03
CA VAL A 60 -4.99 7.36 -12.35
C VAL A 60 -6.07 7.34 -13.42
N LYS A 61 -5.83 8.04 -14.52
CA LYS A 61 -6.72 8.06 -15.68
C LYS A 61 -6.62 6.73 -16.44
N ASN A 62 -7.77 6.16 -16.74
CA ASN A 62 -7.88 4.98 -17.60
C ASN A 62 -7.75 5.42 -19.07
N ASN A 63 -7.21 4.53 -19.90
CA ASN A 63 -7.20 4.72 -21.34
C ASN A 63 -8.60 4.43 -21.94
N LYS A 64 -8.78 4.73 -23.24
CA LYS A 64 -10.07 4.54 -23.94
C LYS A 64 -10.51 3.07 -24.03
N GLU A 65 -9.57 2.14 -23.87
CA GLU A 65 -9.79 0.69 -23.95
C GLU A 65 -10.02 0.06 -22.57
N GLY A 66 -10.15 0.87 -21.51
CA GLY A 66 -10.36 0.41 -20.13
C GLY A 66 -9.10 -0.04 -19.39
N GLY A 67 -7.93 0.01 -20.04
CA GLY A 67 -6.62 -0.16 -19.41
C GLY A 67 -6.09 1.14 -18.78
N VAL A 68 -4.80 1.16 -18.41
CA VAL A 68 -4.19 2.30 -17.72
C VAL A 68 -3.17 2.97 -18.62
N ASP A 69 -3.27 4.30 -18.72
CA ASP A 69 -2.30 5.09 -19.47
C ASP A 69 -0.94 5.18 -18.73
N ARG A 70 0.14 4.88 -19.43
CA ARG A 70 1.49 4.79 -18.83
C ARG A 70 2.01 6.14 -18.34
N THR A 71 1.73 7.21 -19.08
CA THR A 71 2.13 8.56 -18.68
C THR A 71 1.35 8.97 -17.43
N SER A 72 0.05 8.67 -17.39
CA SER A 72 -0.79 8.87 -16.20
C SER A 72 -0.25 8.12 -14.96
N LEU A 73 0.30 6.92 -15.11
CA LEU A 73 0.97 6.21 -14.01
C LEU A 73 2.23 6.95 -13.52
N LEU A 74 3.10 7.38 -14.43
CA LEU A 74 4.31 8.12 -14.05
C LEU A 74 3.98 9.45 -13.36
N ASP A 75 2.97 10.16 -13.87
CA ASP A 75 2.54 11.44 -13.31
C ASP A 75 1.87 11.26 -11.94
N SER A 76 1.11 10.18 -11.75
CA SER A 76 0.61 9.84 -10.41
C SER A 76 1.75 9.55 -9.43
N GLY A 77 2.85 8.94 -9.90
CA GLY A 77 4.08 8.73 -9.14
C GLY A 77 4.69 10.05 -8.68
N ARG A 78 4.91 10.96 -9.63
CA ARG A 78 5.44 12.30 -9.37
C ARG A 78 4.55 13.10 -8.43
N LEU A 79 3.24 13.08 -8.64
CA LEU A 79 2.26 13.76 -7.80
C LEU A 79 2.30 13.22 -6.37
N SER A 80 2.28 11.90 -6.21
CA SER A 80 2.30 11.26 -4.90
C SER A 80 3.56 11.63 -4.10
N TYR A 81 4.71 11.67 -4.76
CA TYR A 81 5.97 12.04 -4.14
C TYR A 81 6.04 13.53 -3.79
N ARG A 82 5.59 14.42 -4.69
CA ARG A 82 5.51 15.85 -4.39
C ARG A 82 4.61 16.14 -3.20
N LEU A 83 3.41 15.52 -3.19
CA LEU A 83 2.48 15.67 -2.08
C LEU A 83 3.09 15.14 -0.78
N TRP A 84 3.81 14.01 -0.83
CA TRP A 84 4.54 13.51 0.33
C TRP A 84 5.52 14.55 0.86
N LEU A 85 6.38 15.12 0.01
CA LEU A 85 7.38 16.11 0.43
C LEU A 85 6.73 17.38 1.01
N ILE A 86 5.63 17.85 0.41
CA ILE A 86 4.87 19.00 0.92
C ILE A 86 4.34 18.69 2.32
N LEU A 87 3.70 17.53 2.50
CA LEU A 87 3.18 17.12 3.81
C LEU A 87 4.30 16.99 4.85
N GLN A 88 5.45 16.45 4.45
CA GLN A 88 6.60 16.34 5.34
C GLN A 88 7.16 17.71 5.75
N ALA A 89 7.17 18.70 4.85
CA ALA A 89 7.55 20.07 5.17
C ALA A 89 6.58 20.74 6.16
N GLU A 90 5.33 20.30 6.18
CA GLU A 90 4.27 20.74 7.11
C GLU A 90 4.18 19.87 8.38
N ASP A 91 5.25 19.14 8.73
CA ASP A 91 5.33 18.23 9.88
C ASP A 91 4.30 17.10 9.90
N TYR A 92 3.86 16.64 8.73
CA TYR A 92 3.06 15.44 8.60
C TYR A 92 3.91 14.23 8.19
N GLY A 93 3.76 13.14 8.93
CA GLY A 93 4.18 11.82 8.50
C GLY A 93 3.24 11.29 7.42
N VAL A 94 3.81 10.62 6.42
CA VAL A 94 3.07 9.97 5.34
C VAL A 94 3.45 8.49 5.33
N GLN A 95 2.43 7.63 5.29
CA GLN A 95 2.62 6.19 5.17
C GLN A 95 1.79 5.63 4.02
N PRO A 96 2.41 4.92 3.07
CA PRO A 96 1.70 4.15 2.07
C PRO A 96 0.78 3.12 2.74
N TYR A 97 -0.49 3.14 2.37
CA TYR A 97 -1.52 2.19 2.77
C TYR A 97 -2.16 1.54 1.53
N SER A 98 -1.33 1.22 0.54
CA SER A 98 -1.77 0.84 -0.81
C SER A 98 -2.19 -0.62 -0.94
N ILE A 99 -2.18 -1.44 0.12
CA ILE A 99 -2.57 -2.85 0.00
C ILE A 99 -4.01 -3.02 -0.47
N ALA A 100 -4.91 -2.13 -0.04
CA ALA A 100 -6.31 -2.17 -0.45
C ALA A 100 -6.51 -1.66 -1.89
N SER A 101 -5.73 -0.66 -2.31
CA SER A 101 -5.90 -0.03 -3.62
C SER A 101 -5.10 -0.71 -4.73
N LEU A 102 -3.82 -1.00 -4.50
CA LEU A 102 -2.90 -1.51 -5.53
C LEU A 102 -3.27 -2.93 -5.94
N THR A 103 -3.53 -3.82 -4.99
CA THR A 103 -3.89 -5.21 -5.31
C THR A 103 -5.23 -5.29 -6.05
N ALA A 104 -6.18 -4.43 -5.68
CA ALA A 104 -7.46 -4.34 -6.38
C ALA A 104 -7.28 -3.73 -7.78
N PHE A 105 -6.42 -2.72 -7.91
CA PHE A 105 -6.06 -2.10 -9.17
C PHE A 105 -5.41 -3.08 -10.13
N ASP A 106 -4.45 -3.88 -9.67
CA ASP A 106 -3.77 -4.90 -10.47
C ASP A 106 -4.79 -5.92 -11.02
N VAL A 107 -5.73 -6.38 -10.18
CA VAL A 107 -6.78 -7.31 -10.61
C VAL A 107 -7.70 -6.70 -11.67
N VAL A 108 -8.20 -5.49 -11.44
CA VAL A 108 -9.12 -4.82 -12.37
C VAL A 108 -8.42 -4.45 -13.68
N SER A 109 -7.11 -4.19 -13.62
CA SER A 109 -6.29 -3.89 -14.80
C SER A 109 -5.77 -5.13 -15.52
N GLY A 110 -6.19 -6.34 -15.12
CA GLY A 110 -5.78 -7.60 -15.76
C GLY A 110 -4.38 -8.11 -15.39
N HIS A 111 -3.71 -7.49 -14.42
CA HIS A 111 -2.36 -7.81 -13.94
C HIS A 111 -2.38 -8.55 -12.60
N ALA A 112 -3.44 -9.34 -12.35
CA ALA A 112 -3.57 -10.11 -11.11
C ALA A 112 -2.35 -11.04 -10.90
N PRO A 113 -1.81 -11.14 -9.67
CA PRO A 113 -0.73 -12.07 -9.38
C PRO A 113 -1.07 -13.52 -9.76
N PRO A 114 -0.09 -14.32 -10.21
CA PRO A 114 -0.30 -15.73 -10.50
C PRO A 114 -0.90 -16.48 -9.30
N GLY A 115 -1.89 -17.34 -9.55
CA GLY A 115 -2.56 -18.11 -8.49
C GLY A 115 -3.68 -17.36 -7.75
N THR A 116 -4.01 -16.13 -8.13
CA THR A 116 -5.16 -15.41 -7.56
C THR A 116 -6.47 -16.13 -7.92
N SER A 117 -7.17 -16.67 -6.91
CA SER A 117 -8.43 -17.40 -7.12
C SER A 117 -9.55 -16.49 -7.63
N GLN A 118 -10.53 -17.06 -8.33
CA GLN A 118 -11.67 -16.30 -8.85
C GLN A 118 -12.46 -15.60 -7.73
N GLN A 119 -12.61 -16.26 -6.58
CA GLN A 119 -13.25 -15.66 -5.41
C GLN A 119 -12.48 -14.45 -4.87
N ALA A 120 -11.15 -14.50 -4.86
CA ALA A 120 -10.31 -13.37 -4.47
C ALA A 120 -10.45 -12.21 -5.47
N LYS A 121 -10.45 -12.50 -6.78
CA LYS A 121 -10.66 -11.49 -7.83
C LYS A 121 -12.00 -10.76 -7.64
N MET A 122 -13.09 -11.50 -7.42
CA MET A 122 -14.42 -10.90 -7.18
C MET A 122 -14.43 -9.97 -5.97
N LYS A 123 -13.83 -10.40 -4.84
CA LYS A 123 -13.74 -9.56 -3.62
C LYS A 123 -12.90 -8.30 -3.86
N LEU A 124 -11.82 -8.41 -4.61
CA LEU A 124 -10.96 -7.27 -4.96
C LEU A 124 -11.67 -6.29 -5.89
N THR A 125 -12.43 -6.78 -6.88
CA THR A 125 -13.27 -5.94 -7.74
C THR A 125 -14.35 -5.21 -6.93
N GLN A 126 -15.02 -5.90 -6.00
CA GLN A 126 -15.98 -5.27 -5.08
C GLN A 126 -15.31 -4.20 -4.19
N GLY A 127 -14.12 -4.49 -3.68
CA GLY A 127 -13.30 -3.53 -2.93
C GLY A 127 -12.96 -2.29 -3.76
N MET A 128 -12.61 -2.46 -5.04
CA MET A 128 -12.36 -1.34 -5.94
C MET A 128 -13.60 -0.45 -6.12
N SER A 129 -14.78 -1.03 -6.30
CA SER A 129 -16.03 -0.27 -6.38
C SER A 129 -16.31 0.52 -5.10
N LEU A 130 -16.03 -0.06 -3.94
CA LEU A 130 -16.16 0.63 -2.65
C LEU A 130 -15.17 1.79 -2.53
N LEU A 131 -13.92 1.62 -2.97
CA LEU A 131 -12.93 2.69 -3.00
C LEU A 131 -13.35 3.83 -3.92
N LYS A 132 -13.82 3.53 -5.13
CA LYS A 132 -14.34 4.53 -6.07
C LYS A 132 -15.48 5.34 -5.45
N LYS A 133 -16.42 4.68 -4.78
CA LYS A 133 -17.51 5.35 -4.06
C LYS A 133 -17.01 6.23 -2.91
N THR A 134 -16.07 5.71 -2.12
CA THR A 134 -15.57 6.38 -0.90
C THR A 134 -14.76 7.63 -1.24
N PHE A 135 -13.90 7.54 -2.26
CA PHE A 135 -13.05 8.65 -2.70
C PHE A 135 -13.68 9.47 -3.84
N GLN A 136 -14.98 9.25 -4.13
CA GLN A 136 -15.73 9.95 -5.17
C GLN A 136 -14.97 10.00 -6.51
N THR A 137 -14.40 8.85 -6.89
CA THR A 137 -13.59 8.74 -8.12
C THR A 137 -14.44 9.05 -9.34
N GLN A 138 -13.93 9.95 -10.18
CA GLN A 138 -14.58 10.32 -11.43
C GLN A 138 -14.62 9.16 -12.42
N GLU A 139 -15.58 9.20 -13.33
CA GLU A 139 -15.64 8.25 -14.43
C GLU A 139 -14.35 8.32 -15.27
N GLY A 140 -13.86 7.17 -15.72
CA GLY A 140 -12.58 7.08 -16.42
C GLY A 140 -11.35 7.17 -15.51
N PHE A 141 -11.50 7.22 -14.18
CA PHE A 141 -10.39 7.12 -13.24
C PHE A 141 -10.45 5.84 -12.39
N SER A 142 -9.29 5.43 -11.89
CA SER A 142 -9.13 4.29 -11.01
C SER A 142 -8.25 4.64 -9.79
N PRO A 143 -8.67 4.29 -8.57
CA PRO A 143 -7.83 4.35 -7.37
C PRO A 143 -6.56 3.52 -7.55
N LEU A 144 -5.39 4.10 -7.27
CA LEU A 144 -4.09 3.43 -7.42
C LEU A 144 -3.36 3.29 -6.08
N TRP A 145 -2.99 4.41 -5.48
CA TRP A 145 -2.26 4.42 -4.21
C TRP A 145 -3.05 5.14 -3.14
N MET A 146 -3.03 4.59 -1.94
CA MET A 146 -3.61 5.20 -0.77
C MET A 146 -2.50 5.54 0.20
N PHE A 147 -2.61 6.70 0.82
CA PHE A 147 -1.68 7.16 1.82
C PHE A 147 -2.48 7.59 3.04
N ARG A 148 -1.99 7.20 4.21
CA ARG A 148 -2.44 7.77 5.47
C ARG A 148 -1.44 8.83 5.90
N SER A 149 -1.94 9.92 6.44
CA SER A 149 -1.11 10.99 6.97
C SER A 149 -1.57 11.44 8.34
N GLY A 150 -0.63 11.85 9.18
CA GLY A 150 -0.86 12.37 10.51
C GLY A 150 0.33 13.18 10.98
N LYS A 151 0.15 14.05 11.98
CA LYS A 151 1.26 14.82 12.55
C LYS A 151 2.32 13.90 13.14
N PHE A 152 3.59 14.26 12.97
CA PHE A 152 4.67 13.56 13.64
C PHE A 152 4.47 13.62 15.17
N LEU A 153 4.65 12.48 15.82
CA LEU A 153 4.73 12.45 17.27
C LEU A 153 6.18 12.77 17.66
N TYR A 154 6.38 13.88 18.37
CA TYR A 154 7.70 14.25 18.89
C TYR A 154 8.32 13.05 19.63
N GLY A 155 9.55 12.68 19.25
CA GLY A 155 10.29 11.56 19.82
C GLY A 155 10.09 10.20 19.11
N SER A 156 9.22 10.10 18.09
CA SER A 156 9.12 8.85 17.31
C SER A 156 10.32 8.70 16.38
N GLN A 157 11.21 7.73 16.66
CA GLN A 157 12.27 7.35 15.73
C GLN A 157 11.73 6.28 14.78
N ALA A 158 11.52 6.66 13.52
CA ALA A 158 11.22 5.69 12.48
C ALA A 158 12.51 4.92 12.11
N PRO A 159 12.46 3.57 12.00
CA PRO A 159 13.61 2.81 11.55
C PRO A 159 13.99 3.25 10.13
N GLN A 160 15.27 3.60 9.93
CA GLN A 160 15.78 3.95 8.61
C GLN A 160 16.01 2.67 7.80
N THR A 161 15.35 2.59 6.65
CA THR A 161 15.56 1.53 5.68
C THR A 161 16.86 1.79 4.92
N LEU A 162 17.64 0.73 4.64
CA LEU A 162 18.83 0.86 3.80
C LEU A 162 18.46 1.44 2.43
N ARG A 163 19.29 2.35 1.94
CA ARG A 163 19.19 2.91 0.59
C ARG A 163 20.27 2.28 -0.28
N VAL A 164 19.93 1.99 -1.52
CA VAL A 164 20.89 1.51 -2.50
C VAL A 164 21.81 2.66 -2.88
N ASP A 165 23.11 2.39 -2.96
CA ASP A 165 24.11 3.38 -3.38
C ASP A 165 23.80 3.88 -4.79
N VAL A 166 23.81 5.21 -4.97
CA VAL A 166 23.55 5.86 -6.25
C VAL A 166 24.52 5.39 -7.33
N HIS A 167 25.79 5.15 -7.00
CA HIS A 167 26.82 4.71 -7.94
C HIS A 167 26.55 3.30 -8.48
N SER A 168 25.83 2.47 -7.74
CA SER A 168 25.44 1.13 -8.19
C SER A 168 24.27 1.12 -9.18
N ARG A 169 23.55 2.25 -9.33
CA ARG A 169 22.35 2.36 -10.17
C ARG A 169 22.46 3.40 -11.27
N LEU A 170 23.24 4.45 -11.05
CA LEU A 170 23.43 5.53 -12.02
C LEU A 170 24.47 5.12 -13.07
N LYS A 171 24.03 4.92 -14.31
CA LYS A 171 24.92 4.76 -15.45
C LYS A 171 25.22 6.14 -16.05
N VAL A 172 26.45 6.61 -15.90
CA VAL A 172 26.92 7.85 -16.50
C VAL A 172 27.54 7.50 -17.86
N TYR A 173 26.98 8.05 -18.92
CA TYR A 173 27.54 7.94 -20.27
C TYR A 173 28.25 9.25 -20.60
N THR A 174 29.59 9.25 -20.52
CA THR A 174 30.40 10.35 -21.05
C THR A 174 30.50 10.21 -22.56
N ARG A 175 30.00 11.20 -23.31
CA ARG A 175 30.33 11.33 -24.73
C ARG A 175 31.77 11.82 -24.83
N TYR A 176 32.67 10.98 -25.31
CA TYR A 176 33.95 11.44 -25.84
C TYR A 176 33.66 12.03 -27.21
N ASN A 177 33.94 13.32 -27.37
CA ASN A 177 33.98 14.01 -28.66
C ASN A 177 35.29 13.67 -29.37
#